data_AF-A0A800JBJ0-F1
#
_entry.id   AF-A0A800JBJ0-F1
#
_cell.length_a   1.000
_cell.length_b   1.000
_cell.length_c   1.000
_cell.angle_alpha   90.00
_cell.angle_beta   90.00
_cell.angle_gamma   90.00
#
_symmetry.space_group_name_H-M   'P 1'
#
loop_
_entity.id
_entity.type
_entity.pdbx_description
1 polymer ?
#
loop_
_entity_poly.entity_id
_entity_poly.type
_entity_poly.pdbx_seq_one_letter_code
_entity_poly.pdbx_strand_id
1 'polypeptide(L)' 'MTELISEDSKGVYVISATPFDDTGIIDYDSADSLVEYYIDKNVSGMTILGMMGEAVKMSVDEAQTF' A
#
# COMPACT_ATOMS: atom_id res chain seq x y z
N MET A 1 17.47 -9.18 -5.35
CA MET A 1 17.37 -8.89 -6.81
C MET A 1 15.97 -8.33 -7.01
N THR A 2 15.82 -7.17 -7.63
CA THR A 2 14.50 -6.57 -7.86
C THR A 2 13.91 -7.20 -9.10
N GLU A 3 12.79 -7.91 -8.98
CA GLU A 3 12.06 -8.48 -10.11
C GLU A 3 10.83 -7.62 -10.43
N LEU A 4 10.54 -7.45 -11.72
CA LEU A 4 9.30 -6.82 -12.18
C LEU A 4 8.19 -7.86 -12.21
N ILE A 5 6.94 -7.42 -12.01
CA ILE A 5 5.77 -8.29 -12.13
C ILE A 5 5.65 -8.84 -13.56
N SER A 6 5.22 -10.10 -13.67
CA SER A 6 5.07 -10.83 -14.94
C SER A 6 3.90 -11.83 -14.88
N GLU A 7 3.62 -12.50 -15.99
CA GLU A 7 2.64 -13.58 -16.06
C GLU A 7 2.97 -14.79 -15.17
N ASP A 8 4.23 -14.94 -14.75
CA ASP A 8 4.69 -15.99 -13.84
C ASP A 8 4.51 -15.62 -12.35
N SER A 9 4.12 -14.37 -12.06
CA SER A 9 3.93 -13.88 -10.69
C SER A 9 2.76 -14.60 -10.02
N LYS A 10 3.01 -15.15 -8.83
CA LYS A 10 2.08 -16.03 -8.13
C LYS A 10 2.25 -15.92 -6.62
N GLY A 11 1.19 -16.26 -5.88
CA GLY A 11 1.15 -16.17 -4.43
C GLY A 11 0.14 -15.15 -3.95
N VAL A 12 0.40 -14.51 -2.81
CA VAL A 12 -0.54 -13.59 -2.16
C VAL A 12 -0.11 -12.15 -2.40
N TYR A 13 -0.91 -11.41 -3.18
CA TYR A 13 -0.74 -9.98 -3.40
C TYR A 13 -1.87 -9.24 -2.70
N VAL A 14 -1.54 -8.57 -1.59
CA VAL A 14 -2.54 -7.87 -0.77
C VAL A 14 -2.87 -6.50 -1.35
N ILE A 15 -4.11 -6.06 -1.20
CA ILE A 15 -4.49 -4.66 -1.46
C ILE A 15 -4.47 -3.94 -0.12
N SER A 16 -3.54 -2.99 0.04
CA SER A 16 -3.41 -2.22 1.26
C SER A 16 -4.35 -1.01 1.24
N ALA A 17 -4.97 -0.72 2.38
CA ALA A 17 -5.59 0.58 2.62
C ALA A 17 -4.50 1.64 2.83
N THR A 18 -4.86 2.91 2.61
CA THR A 18 -4.02 4.07 2.97
C THR A 18 -4.49 4.57 4.35
N PRO A 19 -3.68 4.50 5.41
CA PRO A 19 -4.07 4.99 6.72
C PRO A 19 -4.18 6.52 6.72
N PHE A 20 -5.29 7.02 7.26
CA PHE A 20 -5.51 8.44 7.52
C PHE A 20 -5.81 8.63 9.00
N ASP A 21 -5.35 9.75 9.56
CA ASP A 21 -5.71 10.17 10.90
C ASP A 21 -7.15 10.75 10.97
N ASP A 22 -7.59 11.10 12.17
CA ASP A 22 -8.93 11.66 12.41
C ASP A 22 -9.14 13.03 11.72
N THR A 23 -8.08 13.67 11.25
CA THR A 23 -8.12 14.93 10.49
C THR A 23 -8.10 14.71 8.97
N GLY A 24 -7.96 13.47 8.52
CA GLY A 24 -7.90 13.08 7.12
C GLY A 24 -6.52 13.22 6.48
N ILE A 25 -5.47 13.42 7.28
CA ILE A 25 -4.07 13.48 6.81
C ILE A 25 -3.51 12.05 6.79
N ILE A 26 -2.63 11.75 5.83
CA ILE A 26 -1.96 10.44 5.75
C ILE A 26 -1.18 10.18 7.05
N ASP A 27 -1.44 9.04 7.67
CA ASP A 27 -0.67 8.54 8.81
C ASP A 27 0.44 7.61 8.33
N TYR A 28 1.63 8.18 8.15
CA TYR A 28 2.81 7.45 7.68
C TYR A 28 3.36 6.44 8.69
N ASP A 29 3.21 6.69 10.00
CA ASP A 29 3.68 5.76 11.04
C ASP A 29 2.80 4.49 11.05
N SER A 30 1.49 4.66 10.88
CA SER A 30 0.57 3.54 10.68
C SER A 30 0.80 2.82 9.36
N ALA A 31 1.14 3.54 8.28
CA ALA A 31 1.47 2.92 6.99
C ALA A 31 2.71 2.04 7.10
N ASP A 32 3.78 2.52 7.74
CA ASP A 32 5.02 1.74 7.98
C ASP A 32 4.72 0.47 8.80
N SER A 33 3.97 0.61 9.90
CA SER A 33 3.56 -0.53 10.73
C SER A 33 2.71 -1.56 9.97
N LEU A 34 1.84 -1.09 9.06
CA LEU A 34 0.99 -1.95 8.24
C LEU A 34 1.82 -2.73 7.21
N VAL A 35 2.83 -2.09 6.61
CA VAL A 35 3.77 -2.74 5.69
C VAL A 35 4.57 -3.82 6.42
N GLU A 36 5.12 -3.50 7.59
CA GLU A 36 5.85 -4.47 8.42
C GLU A 36 4.97 -5.67 8.81
N TYR A 37 3.70 -5.45 9.11
CA TYR A 37 2.74 -6.53 9.33
C TYR A 37 2.57 -7.43 8.10
N TYR A 38 2.46 -6.88 6.89
CA TYR A 38 2.34 -7.69 5.68
C TYR A 38 3.62 -8.47 5.38
N ILE A 39 4.78 -7.88 5.63
CA ILE A 39 6.08 -8.55 5.52
C ILE A 39 6.14 -9.73 6.49
N ASP A 40 5.74 -9.56 7.76
CA ASP A 40 5.67 -10.64 8.76
C ASP A 40 4.74 -11.78 8.30
N LYS A 41 3.66 -11.46 7.57
CA LYS A 41 2.75 -12.46 7.00
C LYS A 41 3.25 -13.12 5.71
N ASN A 42 4.46 -12.81 5.26
CA ASN A 42 5.09 -13.40 4.08
C ASN A 42 4.22 -13.26 2.81
N VAL A 43 3.62 -12.09 2.63
CA VAL A 43 2.92 -11.78 1.37
C VAL A 43 3.92 -11.80 0.20
N SER A 44 3.46 -12.22 -0.97
CA SER A 44 4.27 -12.26 -2.19
C SER A 44 4.42 -10.87 -2.83
N GLY A 45 3.48 -9.97 -2.54
CA GLY A 45 3.56 -8.57 -2.93
C GLY A 45 2.40 -7.75 -2.36
N MET A 46 2.41 -6.46 -2.69
CA MET A 46 1.41 -5.51 -2.22
C MET A 46 1.03 -4.56 -3.35
N THR A 47 -0.28 -4.32 -3.48
CA THR A 47 -0.85 -3.27 -4.30
C THR A 47 -1.29 -2.14 -3.37
N ILE A 48 -0.74 -0.95 -3.59
CA ILE A 48 -1.10 0.28 -2.87
C ILE A 48 -1.99 1.16 -3.73
N LEU A 49 -2.64 2.15 -3.12
CA LEU A 49 -3.49 3.12 -3.81
C LEU A 49 -4.67 2.44 -4.56
N GLY A 50 -5.11 3.05 -5.67
CA GLY A 50 -6.32 2.65 -6.38
C GLY A 50 -7.59 2.95 -5.60
N MET A 51 -8.73 2.40 -6.05
CA MET A 51 -10.02 2.64 -5.39
C MET A 51 -10.05 2.07 -3.97
N MET A 52 -9.53 0.87 -3.79
CA MET A 52 -9.54 0.15 -2.50
C MET A 52 -8.47 0.66 -1.53
N GLY A 53 -7.38 1.25 -2.03
CA GLY A 53 -6.43 2.03 -1.23
C GLY A 53 -6.82 3.50 -1.07
N GLU A 54 -8.06 3.86 -1.39
CA GLU A 54 -8.66 5.19 -1.14
C GLU A 54 -7.98 6.36 -1.87
N ALA A 55 -7.20 6.10 -2.92
CA ALA A 55 -6.47 7.14 -3.65
C ALA A 55 -7.36 8.23 -4.27
N VAL A 56 -8.65 7.93 -4.49
CA VAL A 56 -9.64 8.90 -4.98
C VAL A 56 -9.94 10.03 -3.98
N LYS A 57 -9.51 9.90 -2.72
CA LYS A 57 -9.64 10.91 -1.67
C LYS A 57 -8.39 11.77 -1.52
N MET A 58 -7.28 11.36 -2.14
CA MET A 58 -5.99 12.04 -2.05
C MET A 58 -5.87 13.11 -3.14
N SER A 59 -5.08 14.14 -2.87
CA SER A 59 -4.54 15.00 -3.92
C SER A 59 -3.53 14.24 -4.79
N VAL A 60 -3.21 14.81 -5.95
CA VAL A 60 -2.19 14.23 -6.84
C VAL A 60 -0.83 14.16 -6.17
N ASP A 61 -0.45 15.20 -5.41
CA ASP A 61 0.84 15.29 -4.74
C ASP A 61 0.96 14.26 -3.60
N GLU A 62 -0.12 14.07 -2.83
CA GLU A 62 -0.20 13.03 -1.81
C GLU A 62 -0.06 11.64 -2.43
N ALA A 63 -0.79 11.35 -3.52
CA ALA A 63 -0.72 10.06 -4.20
C ALA A 63 0.64 9.79 -4.86
N GLN A 64 1.39 10.82 -5.23
CA GLN A 64 2.75 10.70 -5.77
C GLN A 64 3.82 10.52 -4.68
N THR A 65 3.56 11.05 -3.48
CA THR A 65 4.53 11.04 -2.37
C THR A 65 4.37 9.82 -1.46
N PHE A 66 3.16 9.24 -1.40
CA PHE A 66 2.85 8.01 -0.68
C PHE A 66 3.60 6.80 -1.27
#